data_AF-A0AA51M4E9-F1
#
_entry.id   AF-A0AA51M4E9-F1
#
_cell.length_a   1.000
_cell.length_b   1.000
_cell.length_c   1.000
_cell.angle_alpha   90.00
_cell.angle_beta   90.00
_cell.angle_gamma   90.00
#
_symmetry.space_group_name_H-M   'P 1'
#
loop_
_entity.id
_entity.type
_entity.pdbx_description
1 polymer ?
#
loop_
_entity_poly.entity_id
_entity_poly.type
_entity_poly.pdbx_seq_one_letter_code
_entity_poly.pdbx_strand_id
1 'polypeptide(L)'
;MEINDLIQDYLCDKDEGLKSLVTFFLNLVMQYESEQQAGAKRYERTMDRVGRRNGNKPRTLRTKQGTLTLSKPEFRERSFETALFEK
;
A
#
# COMPACT_ATOMS: atom_id res chain seq x y z
N MET A 1 -5.00 2.31 11.46
CA MET A 1 -3.76 2.57 12.20
C MET A 1 -3.60 4.07 12.14
N GLU A 2 -3.76 4.70 13.28
CA GLU A 2 -3.55 6.13 13.41
C GLU A 2 -2.05 6.41 13.47
N ILE A 3 -1.65 7.63 13.11
CA ILE A 3 -0.23 8.05 13.21
C ILE A 3 0.29 7.90 14.66
N ASN A 4 -0.59 8.09 15.64
CA ASN A 4 -0.25 7.92 17.06
C ASN A 4 0.14 6.48 17.40
N ASP A 5 -0.47 5.48 16.77
CA ASP A 5 -0.15 4.07 16.99
C ASP A 5 1.30 3.79 16.55
N LEU A 6 1.69 4.32 15.38
CA LEU A 6 3.05 4.19 14.84
C LEU A 6 4.12 4.83 15.73
N ILE A 7 3.79 5.96 16.36
CA ILE A 7 4.71 6.64 17.29
C ILE A 7 4.93 5.79 18.54
N GLN A 8 3.86 5.18 19.09
CA GLN A 8 3.97 4.29 20.24
C GLN A 8 4.80 3.05 19.89
N ASP A 9 4.54 2.43 18.74
CA ASP A 9 5.30 1.26 18.27
C ASP A 9 6.80 1.58 18.20
N TYR A 10 7.17 2.74 17.64
CA TYR A 10 8.57 3.16 17.53
C TYR A 10 9.23 3.47 18.88
N LEU A 11 8.48 4.02 19.83
CA LEU A 11 8.99 4.30 21.18
C LEU A 11 9.19 3.00 21.99
N CYS A 12 8.37 1.97 21.76
CA CYS A 12 8.52 0.65 22.36
C CYS A 12 9.68 -0.14 21.76
N ASP A 13 9.74 -0.23 20.43
CA ASP A 13 10.79 -0.92 19.69
C ASP A 13 11.10 -0.15 18.40
N LYS A 14 12.33 0.36 18.30
CA LYS A 14 12.76 1.16 17.16
C LYS A 14 12.74 0.38 15.85
N ASP A 15 13.15 -0.89 15.87
CA ASP A 15 13.26 -1.70 14.66
C ASP A 15 11.88 -2.14 14.18
N GLU A 16 11.01 -2.57 15.11
CA GLU A 16 9.66 -2.97 14.77
C GLU A 16 8.78 -1.78 14.37
N GLY A 17 8.91 -0.65 15.08
CA GLY A 17 8.23 0.60 14.72
C GLY A 17 8.65 1.12 13.35
N LEU A 18 9.94 1.04 12.98
CA LEU A 18 10.39 1.39 11.64
C LEU A 18 9.79 0.46 10.57
N LYS A 19 9.71 -0.85 10.81
CA LYS A 19 9.04 -1.77 9.88
C LYS A 19 7.56 -1.43 9.72
N SER A 20 6.85 -1.15 10.82
CA SER A 20 5.44 -0.77 10.83
C SER A 20 5.22 0.52 10.04
N LEU A 21 6.06 1.54 10.29
CA LEU A 21 6.03 2.83 9.59
C LEU A 21 6.25 2.68 8.09
N VAL A 22 7.31 1.97 7.68
CA VAL A 22 7.61 1.75 6.27
C VAL A 22 6.51 0.94 5.60
N THR A 23 6.00 -0.11 6.27
CA THR A 23 4.87 -0.90 5.76
C THR A 23 3.63 -0.05 5.54
N PHE A 24 3.27 0.77 6.52
CA PHE A 24 2.14 1.69 6.43
C PHE A 24 2.31 2.67 5.26
N PHE A 25 3.48 3.31 5.17
CA PHE A 25 3.79 4.27 4.11
C PHE A 25 3.71 3.63 2.72
N LEU A 26 4.34 2.46 2.52
CA LEU A 26 4.34 1.79 1.22
C LEU A 26 2.94 1.31 0.80
N ASN A 27 2.12 0.87 1.75
CA ASN A 27 0.71 0.54 1.47
C ASN A 27 -0.08 1.79 1.04
N LEU A 28 0.18 2.94 1.66
CA LEU A 28 -0.45 4.21 1.30
C LEU A 28 -0.03 4.68 -0.10
N VAL A 29 1.26 4.55 -0.43
CA VAL A 29 1.77 4.81 -1.79
C VAL A 29 1.05 3.94 -2.82
N MET A 30 0.96 2.63 -2.62
CA MET A 30 0.24 1.74 -3.54
C MET A 30 -1.25 2.08 -3.65
N GLN A 31 -1.88 2.49 -2.54
CA GLN A 31 -3.27 2.91 -2.57
C GLN A 31 -3.45 4.15 -3.45
N TYR A 32 -2.56 5.13 -3.33
CA TYR A 32 -2.57 6.33 -4.16
C TYR A 32 -2.32 6.00 -5.64
N GLU A 33 -1.33 5.16 -5.95
CA GLU A 33 -1.11 4.68 -7.33
C GLU A 33 -2.35 3.96 -7.88
N SER A 34 -3.07 3.21 -7.04
CA SER A 34 -4.31 2.55 -7.44
C SER A 34 -5.45 3.53 -7.74
N GLU A 35 -5.47 4.71 -7.12
CA GLU A 35 -6.43 5.78 -7.44
C GLU A 35 -6.13 6.40 -8.80
N GLN A 36 -4.85 6.68 -9.06
CA GLN A 36 -4.42 7.21 -10.35
C GLN A 36 -4.66 6.21 -11.49
N GLN A 37 -4.30 4.93 -11.29
CA GLN A 37 -4.53 3.89 -12.30
C GLN A 37 -6.02 3.56 -12.50
N ALA A 38 -6.87 3.75 -11.49
CA ALA A 38 -8.31 3.57 -11.66
C ALA A 38 -8.98 4.76 -12.38
N GLY A 39 -8.33 5.92 -12.40
CA GLY A 39 -8.92 7.20 -12.82
C GLY A 39 -10.04 7.66 -11.88
N ALA A 40 -10.11 7.12 -10.65
CA ALA A 40 -11.20 7.39 -9.73
C ALA A 40 -10.82 7.07 -8.27
N LYS A 41 -11.27 7.92 -7.35
CA LYS A 41 -11.20 7.64 -5.92
C LYS A 41 -12.13 6.49 -5.53
N ARG A 42 -11.97 6.02 -4.29
CA ARG A 42 -12.84 4.99 -3.72
C ARG A 42 -14.30 5.47 -3.70
N TYR A 43 -15.20 4.66 -4.24
CA TYR A 43 -16.65 4.92 -4.37
C TYR A 43 -17.06 6.12 -5.23
N GLU A 44 -16.12 6.85 -5.81
CA GLU A 44 -16.42 7.96 -6.72
C GLU A 44 -17.14 7.42 -7.97
N ARG A 45 -18.09 8.19 -8.50
CA ARG A 45 -18.76 7.87 -9.77
C ARG A 45 -18.23 8.84 -10.82
N THR A 46 -17.45 8.33 -11.75
CA THR A 46 -16.92 9.10 -12.88
C THR A 46 -16.98 8.26 -14.15
N MET A 47 -17.14 8.93 -15.29
CA MET A 47 -17.10 8.31 -16.61
C MET A 47 -15.67 7.90 -17.00
N ASP A 48 -14.66 8.54 -16.41
CA ASP A 48 -13.23 8.31 -16.70
C ASP A 48 -12.65 7.08 -15.97
N ARG A 49 -13.48 6.31 -15.26
CA ARG A 49 -13.03 5.14 -14.51
C ARG A 49 -12.62 4.02 -15.47
N VAL A 50 -11.35 3.65 -15.41
CA VAL A 50 -10.77 2.59 -16.24
C VAL A 50 -10.51 1.27 -15.50
N GLY A 51 -10.63 1.25 -14.16
CA GLY A 51 -10.40 0.03 -13.37
C GLY A 51 -11.19 -0.01 -12.06
N ARG A 52 -11.67 -1.21 -11.69
CA ARG A 52 -12.34 -1.49 -10.43
C ARG A 52 -11.43 -2.31 -9.52
N ARG A 53 -11.24 -1.85 -8.29
CA ARG A 53 -10.44 -2.57 -7.28
C ARG A 53 -11.12 -3.88 -6.89
N ASN A 54 -10.35 -4.94 -6.75
CA ASN A 54 -10.78 -6.29 -6.40
C ASN A 54 -10.08 -6.81 -5.13
N GLY A 55 -10.09 -5.99 -4.08
CA GLY A 55 -9.39 -6.29 -2.84
C GLY A 55 -7.87 -6.13 -2.96
N ASN A 56 -7.16 -6.75 -2.02
CA ASN A 56 -5.71 -6.71 -1.90
C ASN A 56 -5.15 -8.13 -1.75
N LYS A 57 -3.95 -8.39 -2.27
CA LYS A 57 -3.18 -9.61 -2.00
C LYS A 57 -1.93 -9.32 -1.18
N PRO A 58 -1.60 -10.17 -0.19
CA PRO A 58 -0.36 -10.03 0.55
C PRO A 58 0.84 -10.28 -0.39
N ARG A 59 1.84 -9.39 -0.33
CA ARG A 59 3.10 -9.54 -1.06
C ARG A 59 4.27 -9.12 -0.17
N THR A 60 5.31 -9.94 -0.16
CA THR A 60 6.50 -9.68 0.67
C THR A 60 7.53 -8.84 -0.08
N LEU A 61 8.15 -7.89 0.62
CA LEU A 61 9.25 -7.06 0.16
C LEU A 61 10.43 -7.21 1.12
N ARG A 62 11.61 -7.59 0.59
CA ARG A 62 12.84 -7.68 1.39
C ARG A 62 13.52 -6.32 1.42
N THR A 63 13.64 -5.74 2.61
CA THR A 63 14.30 -4.46 2.86
C THR A 63 15.49 -4.66 3.80
N LYS A 64 16.28 -3.60 4.03
CA LYS A 64 17.42 -3.66 4.97
C LYS A 64 16.97 -3.95 6.40
N GLN A 65 15.79 -3.46 6.78
CA GLN A 65 15.19 -3.61 8.11
C GLN A 65 14.44 -4.94 8.27
N GLY A 66 14.43 -5.80 7.24
CA GLY A 66 13.80 -7.12 7.27
C GLY A 66 12.77 -7.33 6.17
N THR A 67 11.96 -8.38 6.35
CA THR A 67 10.88 -8.72 5.40
C THR A 67 9.62 -7.99 5.80
N LEU A 68 9.09 -7.17 4.90
CA LEU A 68 7.82 -6.46 5.06
C LEU A 68 6.72 -7.20 4.31
N THR A 69 5.53 -7.28 4.90
CA THR A 69 4.34 -7.83 4.23
C THR A 69 3.43 -6.68 3.85
N LEU A 70 3.31 -6.43 2.54
CA LEU A 70 2.52 -5.34 1.98
C LEU A 70 1.19 -5.86 1.44
N SER A 71 0.17 -5.01 1.44
CA SER A 71 -1.16 -5.31 0.88
C SER A 71 -1.25 -4.75 -0.53
N LYS A 72 -0.80 -5.53 -1.53
CA LYS A 72 -0.81 -5.11 -2.93
C LYS A 72 -2.26 -5.00 -3.45
N PRO A 73 -2.72 -3.84 -3.93
CA PRO A 73 -4.03 -3.71 -4.58
C PRO A 73 -4.16 -4.61 -5.81
N GLU A 74 -5.37 -5.05 -6.12
CA GLU A 74 -5.69 -5.71 -7.38
C GLU A 74 -6.81 -4.99 -8.11
N PHE A 75 -6.79 -5.04 -9.45
CA PHE A 75 -7.91 -4.65 -10.28
C PHE A 75 -8.61 -5.87 -10.85
N ARG A 76 -9.90 -5.72 -11.16
CA ARG A 76 -10.70 -6.78 -11.79
C ARG A 76 -10.35 -6.94 -13.26
N GLU A 77 -10.09 -5.83 -13.92
CA GLU A 77 -9.90 -5.75 -15.38
C GLU A 77 -8.43 -5.98 -15.80
N ARG A 78 -7.46 -5.70 -14.91
CA ARG A 78 -6.02 -5.79 -15.21
C ARG A 78 -5.17 -6.03 -13.96
N SER A 79 -3.87 -6.26 -14.14
CA SER A 79 -2.93 -6.31 -13.03
C SER A 79 -2.62 -4.91 -12.51
N PHE A 80 -2.45 -4.77 -11.19
CA PHE A 80 -1.93 -3.54 -10.58
C PHE A 80 -0.41 -3.47 -10.79
N GLU A 81 0.01 -2.36 -11.39
CA GLU A 81 1.41 -2.00 -11.63
C GLU A 81 1.88 -1.06 -10.51
N THR A 82 3.12 -1.14 -10.09
CA THR A 82 3.67 -0.26 -9.05
C THR A 82 5.17 -0.23 -9.16
N ALA A 83 5.74 0.96 -9.02
CA ALA A 83 7.19 1.16 -9.05
C ALA A 83 7.88 0.47 -7.85
N LEU A 84 7.15 0.13 -6.79
CA LEU A 84 7.72 -0.46 -5.57
C LEU A 84 8.30 -1.87 -5.76
N PHE A 85 7.80 -2.61 -6.74
CA PHE A 85 8.27 -3.97 -7.03
C PHE A 85 9.01 -4.07 -8.35
N GLU A 86 9.19 -2.96 -9.06
CA GLU A 86 10.03 -2.89 -10.26
C GLU A 86 11.48 -2.90 -9.81
N LYS A 87 12.26 -3.83 -10.38
CA LYS A 87 13.66 -4.08 -10.04
C LYS A 87 14.44 -4.27 -11.32
#